data_AF-A0A8C3J0H4-F1
#
_entry.id   AF-A0A8C3J0H4-F1
#
_cell.length_a   1.000
_cell.length_b   1.000
_cell.length_c   1.000
_cell.angle_alpha   90.00
_cell.angle_beta   90.00
_cell.angle_gamma   90.00
#
_symmetry.space_group_name_H-M   'P 1'
#
loop_
_entity.id
_entity.type
_entity.pdbx_description
1 polymer ?
#
loop_
_entity_poly.entity_id
_entity_poly.type
_entity_poly.pdbx_seq_one_letter_code
_entity_poly.pdbx_strand_id
1 'polypeptide(L)' 'MLFFPLTQHLRRSGVQTFSFRELCRKNSRKEAAAKFYIFLVLKKQSVIELSQSAPFADITATLGPMFNAH' A
#
# COMPACT_ATOMS: atom_id res chain seq x y z
N MET A 1 -8.59 -12.37 3.76
CA MET A 1 -7.74 -13.01 2.72
C MET A 1 -7.13 -12.07 1.68
N LEU A 2 -7.52 -10.78 1.57
CA LEU A 2 -6.95 -9.84 0.57
C LEU A 2 -5.62 -9.16 0.98
N PHE A 3 -5.18 -9.28 2.23
CA PHE A 3 -4.00 -8.58 2.75
C PHE A 3 -2.66 -9.22 2.35
N PHE A 4 -2.64 -10.55 2.29
CA PHE A 4 -1.41 -11.33 2.15
C PHE A 4 -0.65 -11.10 0.83
N PRO A 5 -1.31 -10.99 -0.35
CA PRO A 5 -0.60 -10.78 -1.61
C PRO A 5 0.12 -9.44 -1.66
N LEU A 6 -0.45 -8.40 -1.03
CA LEU A 6 0.12 -7.07 -1.00
C LEU A 6 1.35 -7.04 -0.09
N THR A 7 1.24 -7.54 1.14
CA THR A 7 2.36 -7.58 2.08
C THR A 7 3.51 -8.45 1.58
N GLN A 8 3.22 -9.55 0.88
CA GLN A 8 4.24 -10.38 0.25
C GLN A 8 4.94 -9.68 -0.92
N HIS A 9 4.21 -8.90 -1.73
CA HIS A 9 4.80 -8.05 -2.77
C HIS A 9 5.70 -6.95 -2.18
N LEU A 10 5.25 -6.29 -1.13
CA LEU A 10 6.03 -5.28 -0.40
C LEU A 10 7.33 -5.91 0.15
N ARG A 11 7.24 -7.09 0.77
CA ARG A 11 8.40 -7.80 1.32
C ARG A 11 9.40 -8.25 0.25
N ARG A 12 8.92 -8.73 -0.91
CA ARG A 12 9.77 -9.25 -1.99
C ARG A 12 10.56 -8.18 -2.73
N SER A 13 10.04 -6.95 -2.79
CA SER A 13 10.66 -5.91 -3.60
C SER A 13 11.92 -5.32 -2.95
N GLY A 14 12.12 -5.46 -1.64
CA GLY A 14 13.23 -4.84 -0.89
C GLY A 14 13.19 -3.30 -0.84
N VAL A 15 12.24 -2.69 -1.55
CA VAL A 15 12.01 -1.25 -1.56
C VAL A 15 11.23 -0.88 -0.30
N GLN A 16 11.68 0.14 0.44
CA GLN A 16 11.00 0.59 1.66
C GLN A 16 9.80 1.51 1.36
N THR A 17 9.58 1.87 0.09
CA THR A 17 8.56 2.83 -0.34
C THR A 17 7.95 2.43 -1.67
N PHE A 18 6.63 2.48 -1.80
CA PHE A 18 5.92 2.06 -3.01
C PHE A 18 4.92 3.10 -3.47
N SER A 19 4.89 3.36 -4.78
CA SER A 19 3.90 4.22 -5.43
C SER A 19 2.58 3.49 -5.62
N PHE A 20 1.49 4.09 -5.14
CA PHE A 20 0.14 3.59 -5.39
C PHE A 20 -0.20 3.66 -6.88
N ARG A 21 0.20 4.73 -7.57
CA ARG A 21 -0.02 4.90 -9.01
C ARG A 21 0.65 3.79 -9.83
N GLU A 22 1.88 3.40 -9.48
CA GLU A 22 2.56 2.29 -10.14
C GLU A 22 1.87 0.95 -9.88
N LEU A 23 1.42 0.73 -8.64
CA LEU A 23 0.70 -0.48 -8.24
C LEU A 23 -0.63 -0.66 -8.98
N CYS A 24 -1.25 0.45 -9.40
CA CYS A 24 -2.53 0.49 -10.10
C CYS A 24 -2.44 0.65 -11.62
N ARG A 25 -1.23 0.76 -12.21
CA ARG A 25 -1.01 1.10 -13.63
C ARG A 25 -1.77 0.22 -14.63
N LYS A 26 -2.05 -1.05 -14.31
CA LYS A 26 -2.78 -1.99 -15.17
C LYS A 26 -4.11 -2.45 -14.59
N ASN A 27 -4.61 -1.77 -13.56
CA ASN A 27 -5.83 -2.15 -12.88
C ASN A 27 -7.06 -1.45 -13.43
N SER A 28 -8.18 -2.16 -13.39
CA SER A 28 -9.50 -1.56 -13.54
C SER A 28 -9.81 -0.62 -12.37
N ARG A 29 -10.78 0.29 -12.57
CA ARG A 29 -11.26 1.19 -11.50
C ARG A 29 -11.68 0.44 -10.24
N LYS A 30 -12.30 -0.74 -10.39
CA LYS A 30 -12.74 -1.59 -9.28
C LYS A 30 -11.55 -2.11 -8.48
N GLU A 31 -10.53 -2.63 -9.16
CA GLU A 31 -9.33 -3.15 -8.51
C GLU A 31 -8.51 -2.04 -7.84
N ALA A 32 -8.41 -0.87 -8.48
CA ALA A 32 -7.74 0.29 -7.89
C ALA A 32 -8.45 0.75 -6.60
N ALA A 33 -9.78 0.85 -6.61
CA ALA A 33 -10.56 1.20 -5.43
C ALA A 33 -10.41 0.16 -4.31
N ALA A 34 -10.42 -1.13 -4.64
CA ALA A 34 -10.20 -2.20 -3.67
C ALA A 34 -8.79 -2.13 -3.04
N LYS A 35 -7.75 -1.89 -3.86
CA LYS A 35 -6.38 -1.70 -3.36
C LYS A 35 -6.25 -0.46 -2.47
N PHE A 36 -6.90 0.64 -2.84
CA PHE A 36 -6.92 1.85 -2.02
C PHE A 36 -7.56 1.60 -0.65
N TYR A 37 -8.69 0.91 -0.63
CA TYR A 37 -9.32 0.52 0.64
C TYR A 37 -8.41 -0.37 1.49
N ILE A 38 -7.70 -1.34 0.88
CA ILE A 38 -6.72 -2.18 1.58
C ILE A 38 -5.61 -1.32 2.19
N PHE A 39 -5.09 -0.31 1.49
CA PHE A 39 -4.10 0.63 2.02
C PHE A 39 -4.61 1.36 3.26
N LEU A 40 -5.86 1.83 3.24
CA LEU A 40 -6.47 2.49 4.40
C LEU A 40 -6.58 1.56 5.61
N VAL A 41 -6.95 0.30 5.39
CA VAL A 41 -7.02 -0.70 6.47
C VAL A 41 -5.62 -1.02 7.02
N LEU A 42 -4.62 -1.17 6.16
CA LEU A 42 -3.24 -1.43 6.58
C LEU A 42 -2.63 -0.25 7.35
N LYS A 43 -2.94 1.00 6.94
CA LYS A 43 -2.58 2.19 7.72
C LYS A 43 -3.24 2.18 9.09
N LYS A 44 -4.54 1.87 9.15
CA LYS A 44 -5.28 1.77 10.42
C LYS A 44 -4.66 0.75 11.38
N GLN A 45 -4.06 -0.31 10.85
CA GLN A 45 -3.37 -1.36 11.61
C GLN A 45 -1.88 -1.05 11.88
N SER A 46 -1.39 0.14 11.49
CA SER A 46 0.02 0.55 11.59
C SER A 46 1.00 -0.40 10.90
N VAL A 47 0.52 -1.15 9.90
CA VAL A 47 1.35 -2.06 9.07
C VAL A 47 2.11 -1.27 8.01
N ILE A 48 1.51 -0.18 7.50
CA ILE A 48 2.13 0.74 6.56
C ILE A 48 1.86 2.18 6.96
N GLU A 49 2.77 3.08 6.59
CA GLU A 49 2.54 4.51 6.64
C GLU A 49 2.30 5.06 5.24
N LEU A 50 1.28 5.90 5.09
CA LEU A 50 0.91 6.55 3.82
C LEU A 50 1.29 8.03 3.84
N SER A 51 1.89 8.50 2.76
CA SER A 51 2.22 9.90 2.52
C SER A 51 1.68 10.37 1.17
N GLN A 52 1.21 11.62 1.12
CA GLN A 52 0.77 12.31 -0.08
C GLN A 52 1.23 13.76 -0.01
N SER A 53 2.02 14.20 -0.99
CA SER A 53 2.69 15.51 -0.95
C SER A 53 1.79 16.69 -1.29
N ALA A 54 0.72 16.46 -2.06
CA ALA A 54 -0.26 17.47 -2.46
C ALA A 54 -1.61 16.80 -2.80
N PRO A 55 -2.73 17.55 -2.83
CA PRO A 55 -4.01 16.98 -3.21
C PRO A 55 -3.95 16.24 -4.56
N PHE A 56 -4.45 15.01 -4.59
CA PHE A 56 -4.43 14.12 -5.77
C PHE A 56 -3.03 13.76 -6.31
N ALA A 57 -1.96 14.13 -5.60
CA ALA A 57 -0.64 13.60 -5.87
C ALA A 57 -0.60 12.10 -5.59
N ASP A 58 0.46 11.45 -6.07
CA ASP A 58 0.65 10.04 -5.81
C ASP A 58 0.74 9.74 -4.29
N ILE A 59 0.24 8.56 -3.92
CA ILE A 59 0.25 8.09 -2.55
C ILE A 59 1.40 7.11 -2.43
N THR A 60 2.35 7.40 -1.56
CA THR A 60 3.46 6.51 -1.26
C THR A 60 3.19 5.75 0.04
N ALA A 61 3.43 4.44 0.01
CA ALA A 61 3.34 3.58 1.19
C ALA A 61 4.73 3.18 1.66
N THR A 62 5.01 3.32 2.95
CA THR A 62 6.23 2.89 3.62
C THR A 62 5.92 1.87 4.71
N LEU A 63 6.93 1.12 5.17
CA LEU A 63 6.73 0.11 6.21
C LEU A 63 6.41 0.77 7.56
N GLY A 64 5.35 0.32 8.21
CA GLY A 64 4.96 0.75 9.55
C GLY A 64 5.60 -0.11 10.64
N PRO A 65 5.51 0.33 11.91
CA PRO A 65 6.12 -0.37 13.05
C PRO A 65 5.57 -1.79 13.25
N MET A 66 4.32 -2.05 12.83
CA MET A 66 3.70 -3.38 12.96
C MET A 66 4.00 -4.31 11.78
N PHE A 67 4.80 -3.90 10.80
CA PHE A 67 5.07 -4.70 9.60
C PHE A 67 5.80 -6.02 9.90
N ASN A 68 6.66 -6.05 10.91
CA ASN A 68 7.45 -7.22 11.33
C ASN A 68 7.00 -7.80 12.69
N ALA A 69 5.85 -7.38 13.23
CA ALA A 69 5.37 -7.86 14.52
C ALA A 69 4.79 -9.29 14.49
N HIS A 70 4.92 -10.00 13.36
CA HIS A 70 4.49 -11.38 13.16
C HIS A 70 5.52 -12.20 12.38
#